data_AF-A0A2S0JU05-F1
#
_entry.id   AF-A0A2S0JU05-F1
#
_cell.length_a   1.000
_cell.length_b   1.000
_cell.length_c   1.000
_cell.angle_alpha   90.00
_cell.angle_beta   90.00
_cell.angle_gamma   90.00
#
_symmetry.space_group_name_H-M   'P 1'
#
loop_
_entity.id
_entity.type
_entity.pdbx_description
1 polymer ?
#
loop_
_entity_poly.entity_id
_entity_poly.type
_entity_poly.pdbx_seq_one_letter_code
_entity_poly.pdbx_strand_id
1 'polypeptide(L)'
;MNGGYIVDNFFNQISTFLNISLPQEIMNAFDNPIYLKHKNDFMIRLLSFEEATEVYLYLNEDVNSSEVFPLWTDDNSNYVGVYMIGSLTGKVCYINHEEIDLSPVYPNIQTFIKNLLENPESDWYELPKYYPLSKEHTDDLLLRQDVQAIVELKNLLKTPELDEEKRTQYLFSIMALTPYTQLHEIIPLLEDSDMWVQERAAEILGFHRYLPAREKLNWVKEHGQYNGKMAAELALKRIRMELKS
;
A
#
# COMPACT_ATOMS: atom_id res chain seq x y z
N MET A 1 -16.69 -28.08 9.35
CA MET A 1 -17.59 -27.02 9.84
C MET A 1 -16.98 -26.22 11.02
N ASN A 2 -15.66 -26.01 11.10
CA ASN A 2 -15.02 -25.30 12.24
C ASN A 2 -14.22 -24.03 11.84
N GLY A 3 -14.34 -23.55 10.60
CA GLY A 3 -13.54 -22.42 10.09
C GLY A 3 -14.06 -21.03 10.49
N GLY A 4 -15.37 -20.80 10.34
CA GLY A 4 -15.98 -19.47 10.56
C GLY A 4 -15.85 -18.96 12.00
N TYR A 5 -16.15 -19.82 12.99
CA TYR A 5 -16.06 -19.45 14.41
C TYR A 5 -14.66 -19.00 14.87
N ILE A 6 -13.58 -19.47 14.23
CA ILE A 6 -12.21 -19.13 14.62
C ILE A 6 -11.81 -17.76 14.06
N VAL A 7 -12.23 -17.47 12.83
CA VAL A 7 -11.97 -16.19 12.15
C VAL A 7 -12.78 -15.07 12.79
N ASP A 8 -14.05 -15.33 13.11
CA ASP A 8 -14.91 -14.40 13.84
C ASP A 8 -14.30 -14.02 15.18
N ASN A 9 -13.73 -14.98 15.91
CA ASN A 9 -13.07 -14.70 17.19
C ASN A 9 -11.83 -13.82 17.01
N PHE A 10 -11.03 -14.07 15.97
CA PHE A 10 -9.79 -13.31 15.70
C PHE A 10 -10.05 -11.82 15.44
N PHE A 11 -10.99 -11.47 14.55
CA PHE A 11 -11.30 -10.04 14.29
C PHE A 11 -12.01 -9.36 15.45
N ASN A 12 -12.77 -10.11 16.26
CA ASN A 12 -13.33 -9.59 17.51
C ASN A 12 -12.23 -9.27 18.54
N GLN A 13 -11.19 -10.11 18.63
CA GLN A 13 -10.03 -9.85 19.48
C GLN A 13 -9.28 -8.59 19.02
N ILE A 14 -9.04 -8.44 17.71
CA ILE A 14 -8.42 -7.23 17.13
C ILE A 14 -9.26 -5.99 17.42
N SER A 15 -10.57 -6.04 17.17
CA SER A 15 -11.50 -4.93 17.44
C SER A 15 -11.47 -4.51 18.91
N THR A 16 -11.45 -5.49 19.81
CA THR A 16 -11.37 -5.25 21.27
C THR A 16 -10.03 -4.64 21.66
N PHE A 17 -8.93 -5.19 21.12
CA PHE A 17 -7.58 -4.73 21.42
C PHE A 17 -7.33 -3.29 20.95
N LEU A 18 -7.75 -2.95 19.73
CA LEU A 18 -7.63 -1.61 19.17
C LEU A 18 -8.73 -0.66 19.68
N ASN A 19 -9.73 -1.17 20.40
CA ASN A 19 -10.92 -0.43 20.84
C ASN A 19 -11.64 0.28 19.68
N ILE A 20 -11.89 -0.47 18.60
CA ILE A 20 -12.55 0.01 17.38
C ILE A 20 -13.71 -0.91 16.97
N SER A 21 -14.54 -0.44 16.06
CA SER A 21 -15.47 -1.28 15.31
C SER A 21 -14.91 -1.49 13.90
N LEU A 22 -14.70 -2.75 13.52
CA LEU A 22 -14.25 -3.07 12.17
C LEU A 22 -15.41 -3.08 11.16
N PRO A 23 -15.21 -2.56 9.94
CA PRO A 23 -16.17 -2.73 8.86
C PRO A 23 -16.49 -4.20 8.60
N GLN A 24 -17.76 -4.49 8.31
CA GLN A 24 -18.22 -5.86 8.05
C GLN A 24 -17.51 -6.45 6.82
N GLU A 25 -17.13 -5.62 5.86
CA GLU A 25 -16.37 -6.02 4.68
C GLU A 25 -15.00 -6.62 5.03
N ILE A 26 -14.32 -6.09 6.07
CA ILE A 26 -13.03 -6.64 6.53
C ILE A 26 -13.24 -8.03 7.12
N MET A 27 -14.26 -8.18 7.97
CA MET A 27 -14.57 -9.46 8.63
C MET A 27 -15.00 -10.52 7.60
N ASN A 28 -15.92 -10.16 6.70
CA ASN A 28 -16.46 -11.06 5.68
C ASN A 28 -15.40 -11.53 4.67
N ALA A 29 -14.29 -10.81 4.50
CA ALA A 29 -13.25 -11.20 3.55
C ALA A 29 -12.68 -12.61 3.86
N PHE A 30 -12.65 -12.96 5.13
CA PHE A 30 -12.11 -14.23 5.62
C PHE A 30 -13.13 -15.37 5.66
N ASP A 31 -14.41 -15.08 5.41
CA ASP A 31 -15.45 -16.10 5.30
C ASP A 31 -15.40 -16.87 3.98
N ASN A 32 -14.48 -16.50 3.08
CA ASN A 32 -14.29 -17.20 1.81
C ASN A 32 -13.92 -18.67 2.07
N PRO A 33 -14.80 -19.63 1.75
CA PRO A 33 -14.60 -21.04 2.11
C PRO A 33 -13.45 -21.68 1.31
N ILE A 34 -13.15 -21.16 0.12
CA ILE A 34 -12.03 -21.62 -0.70
C ILE A 34 -10.73 -21.19 -0.02
N TYR A 35 -10.63 -19.91 0.36
CA TYR A 35 -9.47 -19.40 1.10
C TYR A 35 -9.24 -20.19 2.39
N LEU A 36 -10.27 -20.38 3.22
CA LEU A 36 -10.14 -21.09 4.49
C LEU A 36 -9.67 -22.55 4.34
N LYS A 37 -9.99 -23.18 3.21
CA LYS A 37 -9.52 -24.53 2.89
C LYS A 37 -8.05 -24.55 2.49
N HIS A 38 -7.58 -23.52 1.80
CA HIS A 38 -6.26 -23.44 1.18
C HIS A 38 -5.27 -22.50 1.89
N LYS A 39 -5.66 -21.90 3.02
CA LYS A 39 -4.85 -20.88 3.73
C LYS A 39 -3.46 -21.33 4.17
N ASN A 40 -3.20 -22.64 4.22
CA ASN A 40 -1.90 -23.21 4.57
C ASN A 40 -1.10 -23.68 3.34
N ASP A 41 -1.65 -23.52 2.14
CA ASP A 41 -1.03 -23.93 0.89
C ASP A 41 -0.20 -22.79 0.25
N PHE A 42 -0.29 -21.57 0.79
CA PHE A 42 0.41 -20.39 0.29
C PHE A 42 1.78 -20.22 0.96
N MET A 43 2.67 -19.47 0.30
CA MET A 43 4.00 -19.10 0.85
C MET A 43 3.93 -18.12 2.04
N ILE A 44 2.74 -17.62 2.36
CA ILE A 44 2.49 -16.78 3.54
C ILE A 44 1.37 -17.40 4.37
N ARG A 45 1.46 -17.27 5.69
CA ARG A 45 0.46 -17.77 6.64
C ARG A 45 -0.17 -16.64 7.43
N LEU A 46 -1.37 -16.89 7.96
CA LEU A 46 -1.96 -16.01 8.96
C LEU A 46 -1.22 -16.11 10.29
N LEU A 47 -1.03 -14.96 10.92
CA LEU A 47 -0.54 -14.85 12.29
C LEU A 47 -1.64 -15.27 13.28
N SER A 48 -1.25 -15.82 14.43
CA SER A 48 -2.16 -15.89 15.59
C SER A 48 -2.44 -14.48 16.13
N PHE A 49 -3.45 -14.34 16.99
CA PHE A 49 -3.76 -13.03 17.59
C PHE A 49 -2.60 -12.52 18.44
N GLU A 50 -1.95 -13.41 19.18
CA GLU A 50 -0.78 -13.12 20.00
C GLU A 50 0.39 -12.66 19.13
N GLU A 51 0.75 -13.43 18.08
CA GLU A 51 1.82 -13.06 17.15
C GLU A 51 1.53 -11.71 16.48
N ALA A 52 0.31 -11.51 15.97
CA ALA A 52 -0.07 -10.27 15.30
C ALA A 52 0.00 -9.06 16.25
N THR A 53 -0.38 -9.24 17.52
CA THR A 53 -0.33 -8.17 18.53
C THR A 53 1.12 -7.82 18.89
N GLU A 54 1.99 -8.81 19.04
CA GLU A 54 3.41 -8.58 19.29
C GLU A 54 4.07 -7.80 18.15
N VAL A 55 3.81 -8.21 16.90
CA VAL A 55 4.32 -7.51 15.71
C VAL A 55 3.74 -6.09 15.62
N TYR A 56 2.45 -5.91 15.90
CA TYR A 56 1.81 -4.58 15.89
C TYR A 56 2.45 -3.62 16.91
N LEU A 57 2.70 -4.09 18.13
CA LEU A 57 3.35 -3.28 19.16
C LEU A 57 4.77 -2.89 18.74
N TYR A 58 5.53 -3.83 18.18
CA TYR A 58 6.87 -3.56 17.65
C TYR A 58 6.85 -2.50 16.53
N LEU A 59 5.97 -2.66 15.53
CA LEU A 59 5.85 -1.71 14.41
C LEU A 59 5.38 -0.32 14.85
N ASN A 60 4.62 -0.21 15.93
CA ASN A 60 4.20 1.08 16.45
C ASN A 60 5.31 1.82 17.18
N GLU A 61 6.16 1.10 17.90
CA GLU A 61 7.30 1.69 18.60
C GLU A 61 8.37 2.16 17.61
N ASP A 62 8.69 1.36 16.59
CA ASP A 62 9.78 1.67 15.64
C ASP A 62 9.35 2.54 14.45
N VAL A 63 8.10 2.43 13.98
CA VAL A 63 7.64 2.99 12.69
C VAL A 63 6.48 3.97 12.86
N ASN A 64 6.00 4.16 14.10
CA ASN A 64 4.85 5.02 14.39
C ASN A 64 3.58 4.68 13.56
N SER A 65 3.42 3.40 13.22
CA SER A 65 2.46 2.90 12.22
C SER A 65 1.16 2.33 12.80
N SER A 66 0.59 3.05 13.76
CA SER A 66 -0.62 2.64 14.53
C SER A 66 -1.89 2.37 13.71
N GLU A 67 -1.90 2.70 12.43
CA GLU A 67 -3.05 2.52 11.55
C GLU A 67 -3.09 1.11 10.93
N VAL A 68 -1.95 0.41 10.88
CA VAL A 68 -1.79 -0.86 10.17
C VAL A 68 -1.64 -2.00 11.15
N PHE A 69 -2.47 -3.04 10.98
CA PHE A 69 -2.38 -4.27 11.77
C PHE A 69 -1.83 -5.42 10.91
N PRO A 70 -0.72 -6.07 11.30
CA PRO A 70 -0.12 -7.16 10.55
C PRO A 70 -0.98 -8.42 10.66
N LEU A 71 -1.27 -9.07 9.53
CA LEU A 71 -2.15 -10.25 9.50
C LEU A 71 -1.47 -11.49 8.92
N TRP A 72 -0.61 -11.33 7.92
CA TRP A 72 0.15 -12.45 7.35
C TRP A 72 1.65 -12.28 7.53
N THR A 73 2.37 -13.39 7.50
CA THR A 73 3.84 -13.46 7.54
C THR A 73 4.37 -14.50 6.57
N ASP A 74 5.57 -14.29 6.04
CA ASP A 74 6.37 -15.30 5.33
C ASP A 74 7.35 -16.05 6.27
N ASP A 75 7.27 -15.79 7.58
CA ASP A 75 8.17 -16.25 8.64
C ASP A 75 9.63 -15.78 8.50
N ASN A 76 9.90 -14.78 7.65
CA ASN A 76 11.21 -14.15 7.43
C ASN A 76 11.18 -12.63 7.72
N SER A 77 10.43 -12.24 8.76
CA SER A 77 10.28 -10.83 9.20
C SER A 77 9.62 -9.92 8.16
N ASN A 78 8.79 -10.48 7.30
CA ASN A 78 7.99 -9.73 6.36
C ASN A 78 6.51 -9.98 6.62
N TYR A 79 5.69 -8.94 6.47
CA TYR A 79 4.28 -9.02 6.81
C TYR A 79 3.38 -8.42 5.74
N VAL A 80 2.16 -8.92 5.68
CA VAL A 80 1.06 -8.24 4.97
C VAL A 80 0.17 -7.59 6.02
N GLY A 81 0.08 -6.27 5.94
CA GLY A 81 -0.67 -5.44 6.86
C GLY A 81 -2.02 -5.01 6.29
N VAL A 82 -2.98 -4.77 7.16
CA VAL A 82 -4.27 -4.18 6.81
C VAL A 82 -4.45 -2.90 7.61
N TYR A 83 -4.81 -1.83 6.91
CA TYR A 83 -5.22 -0.60 7.57
C TYR A 83 -6.51 -0.84 8.35
N MET A 84 -6.44 -0.75 9.67
CA MET A 84 -7.60 -0.92 10.55
C MET A 84 -8.22 0.42 10.92
N ILE A 85 -7.43 1.49 10.91
CA ILE A 85 -7.80 2.82 11.38
C ILE A 85 -7.43 3.88 10.32
N GLY A 86 -8.22 4.95 10.23
CA GLY A 86 -7.91 6.13 9.42
C GLY A 86 -8.43 6.06 7.98
N SER A 87 -7.96 6.98 7.15
CA SER A 87 -8.46 7.20 5.78
C SER A 87 -8.20 6.05 4.81
N LEU A 88 -7.36 5.10 5.21
CA LEU A 88 -6.98 3.94 4.41
C LEU A 88 -7.64 2.64 4.89
N THR A 89 -8.53 2.69 5.89
CA THR A 89 -9.17 1.50 6.48
C THR A 89 -9.66 0.51 5.42
N GLY A 90 -9.27 -0.76 5.59
CA GLY A 90 -9.60 -1.88 4.71
C GLY A 90 -8.55 -2.16 3.63
N LYS A 91 -7.69 -1.20 3.29
CA LYS A 91 -6.62 -1.39 2.31
C LYS A 91 -5.50 -2.28 2.87
N VAL A 92 -4.79 -2.93 1.97
CA VAL A 92 -3.73 -3.90 2.30
C VAL A 92 -2.39 -3.34 1.83
N CYS A 93 -1.37 -3.40 2.68
CA CYS A 93 0.00 -3.03 2.36
C CYS A 93 0.98 -4.17 2.66
N TYR A 94 2.20 -4.03 2.16
CA TYR A 94 3.31 -4.92 2.51
C TYR A 94 4.20 -4.20 3.53
N ILE A 95 4.72 -4.96 4.48
CA ILE A 95 5.61 -4.47 5.53
C ILE A 95 6.92 -5.24 5.36
N ASN A 96 7.89 -4.59 4.72
CA ASN A 96 9.24 -5.10 4.57
C ASN A 96 10.11 -4.46 5.67
N HIS A 97 10.80 -5.31 6.45
CA HIS A 97 11.64 -4.85 7.56
C HIS A 97 12.93 -4.13 7.09
N GLU A 98 13.35 -4.29 5.83
CA GLU A 98 14.51 -3.59 5.28
C GLU A 98 14.18 -2.17 4.80
N GLU A 99 12.99 -1.98 4.23
CA GLU A 99 12.51 -0.71 3.69
C GLU A 99 11.00 -0.61 3.88
N ILE A 100 10.57 0.30 4.77
CA ILE A 100 9.17 0.40 5.14
C ILE A 100 8.45 1.39 4.20
N ASP A 101 7.73 0.82 3.24
CA ASP A 101 6.72 1.51 2.42
C ASP A 101 5.35 0.88 2.71
N LEU A 102 4.54 1.59 3.50
CA LEU A 102 3.20 1.14 3.88
C LEU A 102 2.14 1.53 2.85
N SER A 103 2.52 2.07 1.69
CA SER A 103 1.53 2.42 0.67
C SER A 103 0.63 1.23 0.31
N PRO A 104 -0.69 1.47 0.10
CA PRO A 104 -1.60 0.41 -0.31
C PRO A 104 -1.10 -0.32 -1.54
N VAL A 105 -1.10 -1.65 -1.47
CA VAL A 105 -0.80 -2.57 -2.57
C VAL A 105 -2.09 -3.18 -3.14
N TYR A 106 -3.11 -3.37 -2.29
CA TYR A 106 -4.45 -3.82 -2.69
C TYR A 106 -5.54 -2.93 -2.09
N PRO A 107 -6.68 -2.78 -2.81
CA PRO A 107 -7.78 -1.93 -2.36
C PRO A 107 -8.54 -2.52 -1.17
N ASN A 108 -8.51 -3.84 -1.01
CA ASN A 108 -9.14 -4.55 0.10
C ASN A 108 -8.58 -5.98 0.22
N ILE A 109 -8.93 -6.64 1.33
CA ILE A 109 -8.52 -8.01 1.64
C ILE A 109 -9.07 -9.02 0.63
N GLN A 110 -10.26 -8.80 0.07
CA GLN A 110 -10.85 -9.71 -0.91
C GLN A 110 -10.02 -9.76 -2.19
N THR A 111 -9.53 -8.61 -2.68
CA THR A 111 -8.63 -8.56 -3.84
C THR A 111 -7.32 -9.27 -3.56
N PHE A 112 -6.76 -9.10 -2.36
CA PHE A 112 -5.55 -9.80 -1.95
C PHE A 112 -5.74 -11.32 -1.89
N ILE A 113 -6.78 -11.79 -1.19
CA ILE A 113 -7.13 -13.22 -1.08
C ILE A 113 -7.39 -13.83 -2.46
N LYS A 114 -8.08 -13.11 -3.35
CA LYS A 114 -8.28 -13.55 -4.73
C LYS A 114 -6.94 -13.76 -5.44
N ASN A 115 -6.00 -12.82 -5.28
CA ASN A 115 -4.70 -12.92 -5.91
C ASN A 115 -3.86 -14.10 -5.39
N LEU A 116 -3.92 -14.39 -4.08
CA LEU A 116 -3.32 -15.59 -3.49
C LEU A 116 -3.91 -16.87 -4.09
N LEU A 117 -5.24 -16.93 -4.22
CA LEU A 117 -5.93 -18.08 -4.79
C LEU A 117 -5.60 -18.31 -6.27
N GLU A 118 -5.37 -17.23 -7.02
CA GLU A 118 -4.99 -17.29 -8.44
C GLU A 118 -3.50 -17.61 -8.64
N ASN A 119 -2.65 -17.32 -7.64
CA ASN A 119 -1.19 -17.49 -7.71
C ASN A 119 -0.63 -18.16 -6.44
N PRO A 120 -1.02 -19.43 -6.14
CA PRO A 120 -0.71 -20.05 -4.85
C PRO A 120 0.78 -20.30 -4.60
N GLU A 121 1.57 -20.45 -5.67
CA GLU A 121 3.01 -20.73 -5.61
C GLU A 121 3.88 -19.46 -5.58
N SER A 122 3.29 -18.29 -5.83
CA SER A 122 4.02 -17.03 -5.82
C SER A 122 4.35 -16.61 -4.39
N ASP A 123 5.58 -16.16 -4.19
CA ASP A 123 5.89 -15.40 -2.99
C ASP A 123 5.22 -14.01 -3.06
N TRP A 124 5.21 -13.30 -1.93
CA TRP A 124 4.59 -11.98 -1.83
C TRP A 124 5.24 -10.89 -2.71
N TYR A 125 6.52 -11.04 -3.10
CA TYR A 125 7.21 -10.11 -4.01
C TYR A 125 6.72 -10.28 -5.46
N GLU A 126 6.42 -11.52 -5.84
CA GLU A 126 5.95 -11.89 -7.17
C GLU A 126 4.44 -11.69 -7.38
N LEU A 127 3.67 -11.63 -6.28
CA LEU A 127 2.22 -11.43 -6.37
C LEU A 127 1.86 -10.16 -7.15
N PRO A 128 0.97 -10.26 -8.15
CA PRO A 128 0.53 -9.11 -8.94
C PRO A 128 -0.06 -8.00 -8.06
N LYS A 129 0.58 -6.82 -8.05
CA LYS A 129 0.13 -5.68 -7.25
C LYS A 129 -1.01 -4.95 -7.96
N TYR A 130 -1.97 -4.46 -7.17
CA TYR A 130 -3.11 -3.71 -7.72
C TYR A 130 -2.79 -2.23 -7.89
N TYR A 131 -2.08 -1.66 -6.92
CA TYR A 131 -1.55 -0.31 -6.99
C TYR A 131 -0.08 -0.30 -7.45
N PRO A 132 0.37 0.76 -8.14
CA PRO A 132 -0.44 1.88 -8.63
C PRO A 132 -1.42 1.46 -9.74
N LEU A 133 -2.59 2.14 -9.80
CA LEU A 133 -3.69 1.81 -10.70
C LEU A 133 -3.29 1.95 -12.18
N SER A 134 -3.38 0.88 -12.96
CA SER A 134 -3.15 0.97 -14.41
C SER A 134 -4.12 1.95 -15.10
N LYS A 135 -3.73 2.48 -16.27
CA LYS A 135 -4.57 3.42 -17.05
C LYS A 135 -5.94 2.84 -17.43
N GLU A 136 -6.04 1.51 -17.47
CA GLU A 136 -7.19 0.75 -17.96
C GLU A 136 -8.17 0.39 -16.84
N HIS A 137 -7.88 0.76 -15.60
CA HIS A 137 -8.74 0.44 -14.47
C HIS A 137 -9.97 1.36 -14.42
N THR A 138 -11.17 0.77 -14.44
CA THR A 138 -12.45 1.48 -14.65
C THR A 138 -13.47 1.32 -13.51
N ASP A 139 -13.09 0.80 -12.34
CA ASP A 139 -14.00 0.72 -11.21
C ASP A 139 -14.26 2.12 -10.61
N ASP A 140 -15.36 2.75 -11.04
CA ASP A 140 -15.80 4.07 -10.60
C ASP A 140 -16.09 4.17 -9.10
N LEU A 141 -16.47 3.07 -8.43
CA LEU A 141 -16.69 3.09 -6.99
C LEU A 141 -15.35 3.14 -6.26
N LEU A 142 -14.42 2.28 -6.64
CA LEU A 142 -13.09 2.25 -6.04
C LEU A 142 -12.34 3.57 -6.29
N LEU A 143 -12.39 4.09 -7.52
CA LEU A 143 -11.78 5.38 -7.84
C LEU A 143 -12.31 6.52 -6.94
N ARG A 144 -13.61 6.53 -6.63
CA ARG A 144 -14.19 7.51 -5.70
C ARG A 144 -13.70 7.31 -4.27
N GLN A 145 -13.57 6.07 -3.81
CA GLN A 145 -13.01 5.76 -2.49
C GLN A 145 -11.54 6.19 -2.39
N ASP A 146 -10.74 5.94 -3.43
CA ASP A 146 -9.33 6.32 -3.48
C ASP A 146 -9.15 7.84 -3.49
N VAL A 147 -9.96 8.55 -4.29
CA VAL A 147 -9.95 10.02 -4.30
C VAL A 147 -10.37 10.58 -2.93
N GLN A 148 -11.36 9.98 -2.27
CA GLN A 148 -11.76 10.40 -0.93
C GLN A 148 -10.63 10.20 0.08
N ALA A 149 -9.97 9.03 0.06
CA ALA A 149 -8.81 8.75 0.92
C ALA A 149 -7.66 9.75 0.67
N ILE A 150 -7.36 10.07 -0.60
CA ILE A 150 -6.36 11.08 -0.96
C ILE A 150 -6.71 12.45 -0.37
N VAL A 151 -7.98 12.87 -0.45
CA VAL A 151 -8.42 14.17 0.11
C VAL A 151 -8.20 14.22 1.62
N GLU A 152 -8.52 13.14 2.32
CA GLU A 152 -8.33 13.06 3.76
C GLU A 152 -6.85 13.02 4.16
N LEU A 153 -6.02 12.23 3.46
CA LEU A 153 -4.57 12.21 3.65
C LEU A 153 -3.96 13.60 3.40
N LYS A 154 -4.38 14.30 2.34
CA LYS A 154 -3.96 15.69 2.07
C LYS A 154 -4.36 16.66 3.18
N ASN A 155 -5.45 16.39 3.91
CA ASN A 155 -5.82 17.18 5.09
C ASN A 155 -4.97 16.82 6.31
N LEU A 156 -4.64 15.54 6.51
CA LEU A 156 -3.75 15.08 7.57
C LEU A 156 -2.33 15.65 7.42
N LEU A 157 -1.83 15.79 6.18
CA LEU A 157 -0.56 16.46 5.88
C LEU A 157 -0.48 17.94 6.33
N LYS A 158 -1.62 18.57 6.64
CA LYS A 158 -1.68 19.96 7.15
C LYS A 158 -1.61 20.02 8.68
N THR A 159 -1.55 18.87 9.35
CA THR A 159 -1.47 18.80 10.82
C THR A 159 -0.15 19.43 11.27
N PRO A 160 -0.18 20.42 12.19
CA PRO A 160 1.03 20.97 12.78
C PRO A 160 1.83 19.87 13.48
N GLU A 161 3.16 19.92 13.37
CA GLU A 161 4.06 18.95 14.02
C GLU A 161 3.82 17.49 13.58
N LEU A 162 3.30 17.28 12.36
CA LEU A 162 3.23 15.95 11.78
C LEU A 162 4.65 15.37 11.69
N ASP A 163 4.80 14.19 12.28
CA ASP A 163 6.03 13.41 12.21
C ASP A 163 6.46 13.15 10.75
N GLU A 164 7.75 13.25 10.48
CA GLU A 164 8.28 13.17 9.11
C GLU A 164 8.11 11.79 8.49
N GLU A 165 8.27 10.71 9.28
CA GLU A 165 8.04 9.35 8.77
C GLU A 165 6.57 9.18 8.39
N LYS A 166 5.67 9.64 9.26
CA LYS A 166 4.23 9.62 8.99
C LYS A 166 3.84 10.49 7.78
N ARG A 167 4.46 11.66 7.61
CA ARG A 167 4.31 12.50 6.43
C ARG A 167 4.69 11.74 5.16
N THR A 168 5.83 11.06 5.17
CA THR A 168 6.33 10.29 4.03
C THR A 168 5.40 9.12 3.69
N GLN A 169 4.91 8.37 4.68
CA GLN A 169 3.94 7.28 4.44
C GLN A 169 2.61 7.78 3.85
N TYR A 170 2.13 8.95 4.28
CA TYR A 170 0.95 9.58 3.68
C TYR A 170 1.18 10.01 2.24
N LEU A 171 2.36 10.55 1.91
CA LEU A 171 2.69 10.90 0.53
C LEU A 171 2.85 9.66 -0.35
N PHE A 172 3.46 8.58 0.14
CA PHE A 172 3.54 7.31 -0.57
C PHE A 172 2.15 6.76 -0.87
N SER A 173 1.26 6.79 0.11
CA SER A 173 -0.13 6.36 -0.04
C SER A 173 -0.87 7.23 -1.06
N ILE A 174 -0.73 8.55 -1.00
CA ILE A 174 -1.31 9.47 -2.00
C ILE A 174 -0.81 9.10 -3.40
N MET A 175 0.49 8.90 -3.57
CA MET A 175 1.08 8.58 -4.86
C MET A 175 0.61 7.21 -5.41
N ALA A 176 0.50 6.19 -4.56
CA ALA A 176 0.01 4.87 -4.95
C ALA A 176 -1.47 4.89 -5.37
N LEU A 177 -2.30 5.66 -4.68
CA LEU A 177 -3.74 5.76 -4.94
C LEU A 177 -4.10 6.73 -6.07
N THR A 178 -3.20 7.65 -6.45
CA THR A 178 -3.52 8.71 -7.41
C THR A 178 -3.84 8.12 -8.79
N PRO A 179 -5.07 8.31 -9.30
CA PRO A 179 -5.44 7.77 -10.60
C PRO A 179 -4.73 8.51 -11.73
N TYR A 180 -4.63 7.88 -12.90
CA TYR A 180 -3.95 8.43 -14.07
C TYR A 180 -4.39 9.87 -14.42
N THR A 181 -5.69 10.15 -14.30
CA THR A 181 -6.29 11.46 -14.61
C THR A 181 -5.82 12.59 -13.68
N GLN A 182 -5.24 12.24 -12.52
CA GLN A 182 -4.78 13.19 -11.50
C GLN A 182 -3.26 13.18 -11.33
N LEU A 183 -2.48 12.48 -12.16
CA LEU A 183 -1.01 12.39 -12.02
C LEU A 183 -0.27 13.74 -12.07
N HIS A 184 -0.88 14.79 -12.60
CA HIS A 184 -0.32 16.14 -12.53
C HIS A 184 -0.10 16.61 -11.08
N GLU A 185 -0.88 16.10 -10.13
CA GLU A 185 -0.75 16.37 -8.70
C GLU A 185 0.52 15.77 -8.07
N ILE A 186 1.15 14.76 -8.71
CA ILE A 186 2.40 14.15 -8.23
C ILE A 186 3.62 14.96 -8.68
N ILE A 187 3.53 15.75 -9.76
CA ILE A 187 4.67 16.50 -10.31
C ILE A 187 5.37 17.38 -9.26
N PRO A 188 4.67 18.13 -8.39
CA PRO A 188 5.32 18.92 -7.35
C PRO A 188 6.17 18.09 -6.37
N LEU A 189 5.85 16.82 -6.16
CA LEU A 189 6.59 15.93 -5.24
C LEU A 189 7.98 15.56 -5.79
N LEU A 190 8.25 15.80 -7.06
CA LEU A 190 9.60 15.72 -7.62
C LEU A 190 10.57 16.78 -7.05
N GLU A 191 10.05 17.80 -6.35
CA GLU A 191 10.84 18.84 -5.66
C GLU A 191 10.92 18.62 -4.15
N ASP A 192 10.36 17.53 -3.62
CA ASP A 192 10.34 17.29 -2.19
C ASP A 192 11.77 17.19 -1.62
N SER A 193 11.93 17.70 -0.39
CA SER A 193 13.20 17.65 0.33
C SER A 193 13.55 16.25 0.82
N ASP A 194 12.57 15.36 0.93
CA ASP A 194 12.79 13.95 1.20
C ASP A 194 13.15 13.21 -0.09
N MET A 195 14.33 12.60 -0.10
CA MET A 195 14.84 11.83 -1.25
C MET A 195 13.95 10.66 -1.64
N TRP A 196 13.29 10.03 -0.67
CA TRP A 196 12.44 8.86 -0.90
C TRP A 196 11.09 9.28 -1.52
N VAL A 197 10.56 10.44 -1.10
CA VAL A 197 9.39 11.05 -1.75
C VAL A 197 9.70 11.42 -3.20
N GLN A 198 10.85 12.05 -3.44
CA GLN A 198 11.28 12.41 -4.81
C GLN A 198 11.47 11.17 -5.70
N GLU A 199 12.10 10.12 -5.17
CA GLU A 199 12.25 8.82 -5.85
C GLU A 199 10.90 8.23 -6.20
N ARG A 200 10.02 8.07 -5.20
CA ARG A 200 8.70 7.46 -5.38
C ARG A 200 7.84 8.22 -6.38
N ALA A 201 7.88 9.55 -6.36
CA ALA A 201 7.19 10.39 -7.35
C ALA A 201 7.67 10.09 -8.77
N ALA A 202 9.00 9.96 -8.97
CA ALA A 202 9.55 9.61 -10.28
C ALA A 202 9.16 8.19 -10.71
N GLU A 203 9.14 7.22 -9.81
CA GLU A 203 8.72 5.85 -10.10
C GLU A 203 7.28 5.77 -10.62
N ILE A 204 6.34 6.43 -9.92
CA ILE A 204 4.92 6.43 -10.27
C ILE A 204 4.70 7.10 -11.63
N LEU A 205 5.28 8.29 -11.84
CA LEU A 205 5.20 8.99 -13.12
C LEU A 205 5.81 8.16 -14.26
N GLY A 206 6.90 7.44 -13.97
CA GLY A 206 7.54 6.50 -14.89
C GLY A 206 6.70 5.26 -15.20
N PHE A 207 6.05 4.68 -14.19
CA PHE A 207 5.13 3.55 -14.33
C PHE A 207 3.99 3.88 -15.31
N HIS A 208 3.36 5.03 -15.15
CA HIS A 208 2.29 5.49 -16.05
C HIS A 208 2.79 6.05 -17.39
N ARG A 209 4.11 6.15 -17.59
CA ARG A 209 4.73 6.80 -18.75
C ARG A 209 4.16 8.20 -18.97
N TYR A 210 4.02 8.97 -17.89
CA TYR A 210 3.30 10.25 -17.90
C TYR A 210 4.11 11.36 -18.58
N LEU A 211 3.86 11.56 -19.88
CA LEU A 211 4.60 12.50 -20.72
C LEU A 211 4.67 13.95 -20.18
N PRO A 212 3.63 14.53 -19.55
CA PRO A 212 3.71 15.89 -19.01
C PRO A 212 4.81 16.08 -17.96
N ALA A 213 5.22 15.03 -17.23
CA ALA A 213 6.29 15.11 -16.24
C ALA A 213 7.70 15.14 -16.86
N ARG A 214 7.86 14.96 -18.18
CA ARG A 214 9.16 14.77 -18.84
C ARG A 214 10.16 15.90 -18.56
N GLU A 215 9.72 17.14 -18.58
CA GLU A 215 10.60 18.29 -18.31
C GLU A 215 11.11 18.25 -16.87
N LYS A 216 10.19 18.06 -15.91
CA LYS A 216 10.54 18.02 -14.50
C LYS A 216 11.43 16.83 -14.15
N LEU A 217 11.17 15.66 -14.72
CA LEU A 217 12.03 14.48 -14.58
C LEU A 217 13.43 14.70 -15.16
N ASN A 218 13.58 15.42 -16.28
CA ASN A 218 14.91 15.78 -16.79
C ASN A 218 15.64 16.69 -15.80
N TRP A 219 14.94 17.65 -15.19
CA TRP A 219 15.53 18.50 -14.18
C TRP A 219 16.01 17.69 -12.96
N VAL A 220 15.18 16.78 -12.44
CA VAL A 220 15.53 15.89 -11.31
C VAL A 220 16.71 14.99 -11.66
N LYS A 221 16.74 14.41 -12.87
CA LYS A 221 17.85 13.57 -13.32
C LYS A 221 19.21 14.29 -13.26
N GLU A 222 19.24 15.60 -13.52
CA GLU A 222 20.48 16.40 -13.47
C GLU A 222 20.75 16.96 -12.05
N HIS A 223 19.73 17.45 -11.35
CA HIS A 223 19.86 18.27 -10.13
C HIS A 223 19.26 17.69 -8.86
N GLY A 224 18.51 16.59 -8.95
CA GLY A 224 17.84 15.94 -7.83
C GLY A 224 18.78 15.27 -6.85
N GLN A 225 18.20 14.58 -5.88
CA GLN A 225 18.92 13.79 -4.88
C GLN A 225 19.37 12.45 -5.48
N TYR A 226 20.28 11.73 -4.83
CA TYR A 226 20.91 10.53 -5.41
C TYR A 226 19.89 9.51 -5.94
N ASN A 227 18.93 9.10 -5.12
CA ASN A 227 17.88 8.15 -5.53
C ASN A 227 16.94 8.76 -6.58
N GLY A 228 16.51 10.00 -6.36
CA GLY A 228 15.65 10.74 -7.30
C GLY A 228 16.26 10.84 -8.70
N LYS A 229 17.57 11.03 -8.84
CA LYS A 229 18.26 11.04 -10.14
C LYS A 229 18.12 9.70 -10.87
N MET A 230 18.37 8.60 -10.16
CA MET A 230 18.29 7.26 -10.72
C MET A 230 16.85 6.90 -11.13
N ALA A 231 15.88 7.16 -10.24
CA ALA A 231 14.47 6.95 -10.52
C ALA A 231 13.97 7.80 -11.69
N ALA A 232 14.38 9.07 -11.76
CA ALA A 232 14.04 9.95 -12.89
C ALA A 232 14.63 9.48 -14.21
N GLU A 233 15.86 8.95 -14.22
CA GLU A 233 16.45 8.36 -15.43
C GLU A 233 15.64 7.16 -15.93
N LEU A 234 15.26 6.25 -15.02
CA LEU A 234 14.44 5.08 -15.33
C LEU A 234 13.04 5.50 -15.84
N ALA A 235 12.40 6.47 -15.17
CA ALA A 235 11.12 7.02 -15.59
C ALA A 235 11.19 7.60 -17.01
N LEU A 236 12.24 8.37 -17.32
CA LEU A 236 12.46 8.94 -18.66
C LEU A 236 12.71 7.86 -19.72
N LYS A 237 13.38 6.74 -19.38
CA LYS A 237 13.52 5.59 -20.28
C LYS A 237 12.16 4.97 -20.58
N ARG A 238 11.30 4.80 -19.57
CA ARG A 238 9.92 4.28 -19.72
C ARG A 238 9.05 5.18 -20.61
N ILE A 239 9.07 6.50 -20.37
CA ILE A 239 8.33 7.48 -21.17
C ILE A 239 8.76 7.46 -22.64
N ARG A 240 10.06 7.30 -22.92
CA ARG A 240 10.57 7.22 -24.31
C ARG A 240 10.08 5.99 -25.07
N MET A 241 9.74 4.90 -24.39
CA MET A 241 9.21 3.69 -25.04
C MET A 241 7.79 3.92 -25.57
N GLU A 242 6.96 4.72 -24.87
CA GLU A 242 5.61 5.11 -25.33
C GLU A 242 5.66 5.94 -26.63
N LEU A 243 6.67 6.79 -26.79
CA LEU A 243 6.80 7.64 -27.99
C LEU A 243 7.20 6.85 -29.25
N LYS A 244 7.58 5.58 -29.11
CA LYS A 244 8.01 4.70 -30.21
C LYS A 244 6.99 3.63 -30.57
N SER A 245 5.94 3.44 -29.76
CA SER A 245 4.81 2.52 -30.01
C SER A 245 3.67 3.25 -30.70
#